data_AF-A0A453L0U9-F1
#
_entry.id   AF-A0A453L0U9-F1
#
_cell.length_a   1.000
_cell.length_b   1.000
_cell.length_c   1.000
_cell.angle_alpha   90.00
_cell.angle_beta   90.00
_cell.angle_gamma   90.00
#
_symmetry.space_group_name_H-M   'P 1'
#
loop_
_entity.id
_entity.type
_entity.pdbx_description
1 polymer ?
#
loop_
_entity_poly.entity_id
_entity_poly.type
_entity_poly.pdbx_seq_one_letter_code
_entity_poly.pdbx_strand_id
1 'polypeptide(L)'
;SDPSHSAAVRSPKPRAAQPPRPAAAATHPPQNPHLPAHVSLRAAGRPPPREPAQSSPPRPLTVLHTRSPRLSMSTSSRPRATPLAAAGGSGAAPSLLAADPGHRDSVILAARGAMTNCLGETHLDLVVPGLRLAAKGKVRDVYESGEHLVLVTTDRQSAFDRVLASIPFKGQVLNETSLWWFNRTSHITPNAVVSSPDRNVTIAKRCSVFPVEFVVRGFVTGSTDTSLWTVYNKGVRNYCGNAIPDGMLTNIDTIRMSPPSLL
;
A
#
# COMPACT_ATOMS: atom_id res chain seq x y z
N SER A 1 -9.44 8.37 -76.36
CA SER A 1 -10.88 8.19 -76.15
C SER A 1 -11.13 6.69 -76.03
N ASP A 2 -11.09 6.20 -74.79
CA ASP A 2 -11.29 4.78 -74.45
C ASP A 2 -12.60 4.64 -73.68
N PRO A 3 -13.38 3.56 -73.91
CA PRO A 3 -14.24 2.99 -72.88
C PRO A 3 -13.74 1.59 -72.51
N SER A 4 -13.35 1.46 -71.24
CA SER A 4 -12.89 0.22 -70.62
C SER A 4 -14.06 -0.61 -70.08
N HIS A 5 -13.91 -1.94 -70.24
CA HIS A 5 -14.85 -2.98 -69.85
C HIS A 5 -14.99 -3.15 -68.34
N SER A 6 -16.24 -3.43 -67.93
CA SER A 6 -16.66 -3.86 -66.59
C SER A 6 -16.44 -5.36 -66.40
N ALA A 7 -15.79 -5.76 -65.29
CA ALA A 7 -15.79 -7.13 -64.79
C ALA A 7 -15.77 -7.12 -63.25
N ALA A 8 -16.80 -7.74 -62.66
CA ALA A 8 -17.00 -7.88 -61.23
C ALA A 8 -16.04 -8.91 -60.62
N VAL A 9 -15.38 -8.56 -59.51
CA VAL A 9 -14.55 -9.48 -58.72
C VAL A 9 -15.21 -9.73 -57.37
N ARG A 10 -15.52 -11.00 -57.09
CA ARG A 10 -16.04 -11.52 -55.82
C ARG A 10 -14.92 -11.65 -54.78
N SER A 11 -15.20 -11.27 -53.54
CA SER A 11 -14.31 -11.38 -52.37
C SER A 11 -14.05 -12.85 -51.96
N PRO A 12 -12.87 -13.20 -51.43
CA PRO A 12 -12.54 -14.56 -51.00
C PRO A 12 -12.96 -14.88 -49.56
N LYS A 13 -13.40 -16.13 -49.33
CA LYS A 13 -13.71 -16.72 -48.00
C LYS A 13 -12.43 -17.00 -47.19
N PRO A 14 -12.48 -16.94 -45.84
CA PRO A 14 -11.34 -17.23 -44.98
C PRO A 14 -11.08 -18.75 -44.83
N ARG A 15 -9.80 -19.14 -44.79
CA ARG A 15 -9.31 -20.52 -44.63
C ARG A 15 -9.12 -20.85 -43.14
N ALA A 16 -9.62 -22.00 -42.71
CA ALA A 16 -9.51 -22.51 -41.34
C ALA A 16 -8.05 -22.85 -40.96
N ALA A 17 -7.69 -22.51 -39.72
CA ALA A 17 -6.38 -22.79 -39.13
C ALA A 17 -6.23 -24.26 -38.71
N GLN A 18 -5.05 -24.83 -38.95
CA GLN A 18 -4.67 -26.20 -38.59
C GLN A 18 -4.03 -26.21 -37.18
N PRO A 19 -4.34 -27.19 -36.30
CA PRO A 19 -3.77 -27.23 -34.95
C PRO A 19 -2.31 -27.73 -34.94
N PRO A 20 -1.47 -27.27 -33.97
CA PRO A 20 -0.09 -27.69 -33.86
C PRO A 20 0.06 -29.12 -33.28
N ARG A 21 1.09 -29.84 -33.74
CA ARG A 21 1.46 -31.20 -33.30
C ARG A 21 2.11 -31.20 -31.89
N PRO A 22 1.96 -32.29 -31.12
CA PRO A 22 2.53 -32.39 -29.76
C PRO A 22 4.05 -32.63 -29.78
N ALA A 23 4.74 -31.98 -28.84
CA ALA A 23 6.18 -32.11 -28.62
C ALA A 23 6.54 -33.40 -27.86
N ALA A 24 7.67 -34.00 -28.24
CA ALA A 24 8.18 -35.28 -27.74
C ALA A 24 8.66 -35.20 -26.29
N ALA A 25 8.38 -36.27 -25.54
CA ALA A 25 8.82 -36.50 -24.17
C ALA A 25 10.33 -36.78 -24.11
N ALA A 26 11.05 -36.09 -23.22
CA ALA A 26 12.43 -36.38 -22.88
C ALA A 26 12.49 -37.45 -21.79
N THR A 27 13.15 -38.55 -22.09
CA THR A 27 13.40 -39.72 -21.24
C THR A 27 14.65 -39.52 -20.39
N HIS A 28 14.55 -39.86 -19.09
CA HIS A 28 15.69 -40.02 -18.18
C HIS A 28 16.48 -41.31 -18.49
N PRO A 29 17.79 -41.37 -18.24
CA PRO A 29 18.50 -42.62 -17.99
C PRO A 29 18.99 -42.74 -16.53
N PRO A 30 19.35 -43.97 -16.09
CA PRO A 30 19.13 -44.44 -14.71
C PRO A 30 20.35 -44.33 -13.78
N GLN A 31 20.07 -44.49 -12.49
CA GLN A 31 21.04 -44.70 -11.41
C GLN A 31 21.58 -46.15 -11.36
N ASN A 32 22.71 -46.30 -10.64
CA ASN A 32 23.24 -47.44 -9.83
C ASN A 32 24.52 -48.14 -10.34
N PRO A 33 25.29 -48.88 -9.50
CA PRO A 33 25.99 -48.52 -8.24
C PRO A 33 27.49 -48.98 -8.27
N HIS A 34 28.19 -48.84 -7.12
CA HIS A 34 29.42 -49.53 -6.67
C HIS A 34 30.72 -48.69 -6.48
N LEU A 35 31.09 -48.58 -5.20
CA LEU A 35 32.43 -48.25 -4.67
C LEU A 35 33.42 -49.42 -4.84
N PRO A 36 34.74 -49.13 -4.74
CA PRO A 36 35.53 -49.51 -3.55
C PRO A 36 36.38 -48.32 -3.04
N ALA A 37 36.37 -47.98 -1.74
CA ALA A 37 37.18 -48.53 -0.64
C ALA A 37 38.66 -48.06 -0.60
N HIS A 38 38.94 -47.19 0.40
CA HIS A 38 40.17 -46.98 1.19
C HIS A 38 41.49 -46.53 0.52
N VAL A 39 41.87 -45.26 0.79
CA VAL A 39 43.24 -44.89 1.22
C VAL A 39 43.15 -43.85 2.35
N SER A 40 43.73 -44.19 3.50
CA SER A 40 43.92 -43.30 4.66
C SER A 40 45.15 -42.42 4.47
N LEU A 41 45.06 -41.13 4.84
CA LEU A 41 46.23 -40.33 5.20
C LEU A 41 45.91 -39.43 6.40
N ARG A 42 46.82 -39.51 7.38
CA ARG A 42 46.77 -38.96 8.74
C ARG A 42 46.69 -37.44 8.80
N ALA A 43 46.04 -36.99 9.86
CA ALA A 43 45.97 -35.61 10.34
C ALA A 43 47.33 -35.07 10.81
N ALA A 44 47.58 -33.79 10.52
CA ALA A 44 48.48 -32.93 11.29
C ALA A 44 47.62 -31.79 11.89
N GLY A 45 47.53 -31.79 13.23
CA GLY A 45 46.70 -30.86 14.00
C GLY A 45 47.21 -29.43 13.94
N ARG A 46 46.28 -28.49 13.76
CA ARG A 46 46.48 -27.04 13.89
C ARG A 46 46.06 -26.64 15.31
N PRO A 47 46.86 -25.86 16.07
CA PRO A 47 46.49 -25.48 17.43
C PRO A 47 45.30 -24.49 17.42
N PRO A 48 44.43 -24.52 18.45
CA PRO A 48 43.26 -23.64 18.52
C PRO A 48 43.65 -22.18 18.80
N PRO A 49 42.85 -21.19 18.34
CA PRO A 49 43.11 -19.77 18.56
C PRO A 49 42.87 -19.36 20.03
N ARG A 50 43.69 -18.41 20.51
CA ARG A 50 43.65 -17.84 21.86
C ARG A 50 42.36 -17.04 22.09
N GLU A 51 41.72 -17.25 23.24
CA GLU A 51 40.61 -16.44 23.73
C GLU A 51 41.01 -14.96 23.90
N PRO A 52 40.20 -14.00 23.44
CA PRO A 52 40.37 -12.60 23.80
C PRO A 52 39.88 -12.33 25.24
N ALA A 53 40.63 -11.49 25.95
CA ALA A 53 40.44 -11.12 27.34
C ALA A 53 38.99 -10.70 27.69
N GLN A 54 38.50 -11.20 28.83
CA GLN A 54 37.22 -10.82 29.43
C GLN A 54 37.22 -9.31 29.74
N SER A 55 36.38 -8.56 29.05
CA SER A 55 36.06 -7.18 29.40
C SER A 55 35.03 -7.18 30.53
N SER A 56 35.27 -6.32 31.53
CA SER A 56 34.40 -6.16 32.70
C SER A 56 33.00 -5.67 32.29
N PRO A 57 31.93 -6.06 33.00
CA PRO A 57 30.57 -5.64 32.64
C PRO A 57 30.40 -4.12 32.81
N PRO A 58 29.64 -3.44 31.94
CA PRO A 58 29.35 -2.02 32.10
C PRO A 58 28.48 -1.80 33.36
N ARG A 59 28.79 -0.73 34.10
CA ARG A 59 28.00 -0.29 35.26
C ARG A 59 26.55 -0.01 34.84
N PRO A 60 25.54 -0.33 35.68
CA PRO A 60 24.16 -0.02 35.37
C PRO A 60 23.96 1.50 35.29
N LEU A 61 23.34 1.96 34.20
CA LEU A 61 22.90 3.33 34.05
C LEU A 61 21.78 3.59 35.06
N THR A 62 22.01 4.53 35.98
CA THR A 62 21.00 5.05 36.90
C THR A 62 19.86 5.66 36.09
N VAL A 63 18.69 5.02 36.11
CA VAL A 63 17.44 5.59 35.58
C VAL A 63 17.02 6.72 36.53
N LEU A 64 17.24 7.96 36.09
CA LEU A 64 16.58 9.13 36.68
C LEU A 64 15.07 9.00 36.42
N HIS A 65 14.34 8.56 37.45
CA HIS A 65 12.88 8.62 37.47
C HIS A 65 12.43 10.08 37.46
N THR A 66 12.16 10.63 36.28
CA THR A 66 11.34 11.84 36.19
C THR A 66 9.89 11.42 36.40
N ARG A 67 9.37 11.74 37.59
CA ARG A 67 7.94 11.62 37.90
C ARG A 67 7.14 12.38 36.85
N SER A 68 6.30 11.68 36.08
CA SER A 68 5.28 12.33 35.26
C SER A 68 4.33 13.13 36.18
N PRO A 69 4.00 14.39 35.87
CA PRO A 69 3.01 15.11 36.65
C PRO A 69 1.64 14.45 36.44
N ARG A 70 1.01 14.08 37.56
CA ARG A 70 -0.34 13.56 37.64
C ARG A 70 -1.30 14.67 37.21
N LEU A 71 -1.87 14.57 36.01
CA LEU A 71 -2.93 15.48 35.56
C LEU A 71 -4.18 15.25 36.42
N SER A 72 -4.42 16.18 37.33
CA SER A 72 -5.66 16.29 38.10
C SER A 72 -6.79 16.76 37.16
N MET A 73 -7.77 15.90 36.91
CA MET A 73 -9.01 16.28 36.22
C MET A 73 -9.84 17.18 37.13
N SER A 74 -9.66 18.51 37.00
CA SER A 74 -10.60 19.48 37.54
C SER A 74 -11.86 19.47 36.67
N THR A 75 -13.01 19.20 37.28
CA THR A 75 -14.33 19.27 36.64
C THR A 75 -14.69 20.73 36.37
N SER A 76 -14.26 21.25 35.23
CA SER A 76 -14.79 22.50 34.67
C SER A 76 -16.16 22.23 34.06
N SER A 77 -17.19 22.89 34.58
CA SER A 77 -18.55 22.89 34.02
C SER A 77 -18.52 23.48 32.60
N ARG A 78 -18.66 22.60 31.59
CA ARG A 78 -18.82 23.00 30.19
C ARG A 78 -20.09 23.83 30.01
N PRO A 79 -20.07 24.94 29.26
CA PRO A 79 -21.30 25.58 28.83
C PRO A 79 -22.05 24.65 27.85
N ARG A 80 -23.38 24.63 28.01
CA ARG A 80 -24.34 23.84 27.24
C ARG A 80 -24.16 24.10 25.74
N ALA A 81 -23.82 23.06 24.98
CA ALA A 81 -23.70 23.16 23.53
C ALA A 81 -25.06 23.49 22.92
N THR A 82 -25.14 24.60 22.20
CA THR A 82 -26.27 24.95 21.34
C THR A 82 -26.35 23.96 20.18
N PRO A 83 -27.54 23.55 19.70
CA PRO A 83 -27.65 22.64 18.59
C PRO A 83 -27.13 23.32 17.32
N LEU A 84 -26.20 22.66 16.62
CA LEU A 84 -25.77 23.07 15.29
C LEU A 84 -26.96 22.87 14.35
N ALA A 85 -27.57 23.96 13.90
CA ALA A 85 -28.63 23.94 12.91
C ALA A 85 -28.14 23.22 11.65
N ALA A 86 -28.94 22.29 11.14
CA ALA A 86 -28.73 21.62 9.87
C ALA A 86 -28.84 22.64 8.73
N ALA A 87 -27.71 23.24 8.35
CA ALA A 87 -27.61 24.04 7.15
C ALA A 87 -27.35 23.13 5.95
N GLY A 88 -28.41 22.78 5.23
CA GLY A 88 -28.31 22.32 3.85
C GLY A 88 -27.70 23.44 3.01
N GLY A 89 -26.43 23.29 2.64
CA GLY A 89 -25.72 24.22 1.79
C GLY A 89 -24.37 23.66 1.38
N SER A 90 -24.19 23.41 0.09
CA SER A 90 -22.94 23.05 -0.58
C SER A 90 -21.94 24.23 -0.61
N GLY A 91 -21.71 24.87 0.54
CA GLY A 91 -20.68 25.90 0.68
C GLY A 91 -19.36 25.21 1.04
N ALA A 92 -18.49 24.99 0.05
CA ALA A 92 -17.12 24.62 0.35
C ALA A 92 -16.52 25.70 1.26
N ALA A 93 -15.97 25.31 2.41
CA ALA A 93 -15.22 26.23 3.26
C ALA A 93 -14.17 26.94 2.40
N PRO A 94 -13.95 28.26 2.56
CA PRO A 94 -12.97 28.98 1.77
C PRO A 94 -11.62 28.28 1.90
N SER A 95 -10.99 28.02 0.76
CA SER A 95 -9.68 27.37 0.73
C SER A 95 -8.71 28.14 1.63
N LEU A 96 -7.89 27.43 2.42
CA LEU A 96 -6.81 28.06 3.20
C LEU A 96 -5.90 28.94 2.33
N LEU A 97 -5.79 28.61 1.03
CA LEU A 97 -5.04 29.37 0.02
C LEU A 97 -5.79 30.59 -0.54
N ALA A 98 -7.06 30.79 -0.17
CA ALA A 98 -7.88 31.93 -0.60
C ALA A 98 -8.01 32.99 0.51
N ALA A 99 -7.60 32.68 1.74
CA ALA A 99 -7.73 33.59 2.88
C ALA A 99 -6.67 34.70 2.92
N ASP A 100 -5.49 34.46 2.37
CA ASP A 100 -4.39 35.44 2.29
C ASP A 100 -3.59 35.27 0.98
N PRO A 101 -3.62 36.26 0.06
CA PRO A 101 -2.86 36.24 -1.19
C PRO A 101 -1.34 36.12 -0.99
N GLY A 102 -0.78 36.78 0.04
CA GLY A 102 0.66 36.71 0.32
C GLY A 102 1.08 35.31 0.76
N HIS A 103 0.27 34.68 1.61
CA HIS A 103 0.45 33.28 1.97
C HIS A 103 0.33 32.35 0.75
N ARG A 104 -0.67 32.56 -0.11
CA ARG A 104 -0.87 31.75 -1.33
C ARG A 104 0.37 31.76 -2.23
N ASP A 105 0.92 32.94 -2.53
CA ASP A 105 2.08 33.06 -3.41
C ASP A 105 3.33 32.42 -2.80
N SER A 106 3.51 32.57 -1.47
CA SER A 106 4.60 31.91 -0.75
C SER A 106 4.51 30.37 -0.84
N VAL A 107 3.30 29.81 -0.69
CA VAL A 107 3.07 28.37 -0.79
C VAL A 107 3.30 27.87 -2.21
N ILE A 108 2.85 28.61 -3.24
CA ILE A 108 3.07 28.24 -4.64
C ILE A 108 4.56 28.26 -4.97
N LEU A 109 5.29 29.28 -4.51
CA LEU A 109 6.74 29.38 -4.74
C LEU A 109 7.49 28.23 -4.06
N ALA A 110 7.14 27.93 -2.80
CA ALA A 110 7.70 26.78 -2.08
C ALA A 110 7.39 25.45 -2.78
N ALA A 111 6.16 25.25 -3.24
CA ALA A 111 5.76 24.04 -3.96
C ALA A 111 6.54 23.87 -5.27
N ARG A 112 6.71 24.94 -6.04
CA ARG A 112 7.52 24.93 -7.27
C ARG A 112 8.98 24.60 -6.98
N GLY A 113 9.56 25.23 -5.95
CA GLY A 113 10.94 24.97 -5.53
C GLY A 113 11.17 23.54 -5.05
N ALA A 114 10.14 22.88 -4.51
CA ALA A 114 10.23 21.51 -4.02
C ALA A 114 10.02 20.43 -5.09
N MET A 115 9.66 20.78 -6.33
CA MET A 115 9.33 19.80 -7.38
C MET A 115 10.47 18.85 -7.72
N THR A 116 11.72 19.30 -7.58
CA THR A 116 12.92 18.48 -7.81
C THR A 116 13.09 17.36 -6.80
N ASN A 117 12.39 17.42 -5.65
CA ASN A 117 12.41 16.37 -4.64
C ASN A 117 11.42 15.23 -4.92
N CYS A 118 10.63 15.33 -5.99
CA CYS A 118 9.65 14.31 -6.33
C CYS A 118 10.30 13.00 -6.79
N LEU A 119 10.01 11.90 -6.11
CA LEU A 119 10.29 10.55 -6.60
C LEU A 119 9.19 10.10 -7.56
N GLY A 120 9.32 10.45 -8.84
CA GLY A 120 8.33 10.08 -9.89
C GLY A 120 8.54 8.68 -10.47
N GLU A 121 9.78 8.27 -10.68
CA GLU A 121 10.17 7.01 -11.30
C GLU A 121 11.29 6.32 -10.52
N THR A 122 11.36 5.01 -10.66
CA THR A 122 12.38 4.16 -10.01
C THR A 122 12.99 3.20 -11.03
N HIS A 123 14.26 2.88 -10.83
CA HIS A 123 15.07 2.02 -11.70
C HIS A 123 16.01 1.12 -10.87
N LEU A 124 15.54 0.62 -9.73
CA LEU A 124 16.37 -0.18 -8.82
C LEU A 124 16.84 -1.50 -9.43
N ASP A 125 16.09 -2.05 -10.38
CA ASP A 125 16.43 -3.24 -11.17
C ASP A 125 17.68 -3.05 -12.04
N LEU A 126 18.01 -1.80 -12.40
CA LEU A 126 19.20 -1.49 -13.21
C LEU A 126 20.46 -1.29 -12.37
N VAL A 127 20.31 -0.97 -11.08
CA VAL A 127 21.43 -0.53 -10.22
C VAL A 127 21.68 -1.45 -9.04
N VAL A 128 20.70 -2.25 -8.62
CA VAL A 128 20.84 -3.21 -7.52
C VAL A 128 20.82 -4.64 -8.07
N PRO A 129 21.95 -5.37 -8.03
CA PRO A 129 21.99 -6.75 -8.48
C PRO A 129 20.96 -7.63 -7.77
N GLY A 130 20.26 -8.47 -8.53
CA GLY A 130 19.28 -9.41 -8.00
C GLY A 130 17.90 -8.82 -7.71
N LEU A 131 17.66 -7.54 -8.00
CA LEU A 131 16.31 -6.97 -8.04
C LEU A 131 15.72 -7.09 -9.44
N ARG A 132 14.46 -7.49 -9.53
CA ARG A 132 13.67 -7.50 -10.76
C ARG A 132 12.45 -6.62 -10.60
N LEU A 133 12.21 -5.69 -11.53
CA LEU A 133 10.96 -4.94 -11.56
C LEU A 133 9.80 -5.89 -11.90
N ALA A 134 8.85 -6.04 -10.98
CA ALA A 134 7.67 -6.87 -11.18
C ALA A 134 6.45 -6.08 -11.62
N ALA A 135 6.22 -4.89 -11.05
CA ALA A 135 5.10 -4.04 -11.42
C ALA A 135 5.38 -2.56 -11.17
N LYS A 136 4.88 -1.71 -12.06
CA LYS A 136 4.71 -0.27 -11.82
C LYS A 136 3.23 0.03 -11.63
N GLY A 137 2.82 0.21 -10.37
CA GLY A 137 1.47 0.62 -10.02
C GLY A 137 1.28 2.13 -10.11
N LYS A 138 0.06 2.60 -9.85
CA LYS A 138 -0.26 4.04 -9.84
C LYS A 138 0.63 4.85 -8.89
N VAL A 139 0.89 4.30 -7.69
CA VAL A 139 1.60 5.00 -6.61
C VAL A 139 2.76 4.21 -5.99
N ARG A 140 2.97 2.96 -6.42
CA ARG A 140 4.04 2.08 -5.91
C ARG A 140 4.69 1.33 -7.04
N ASP A 141 6.01 1.23 -6.98
CA ASP A 141 6.79 0.33 -7.81
C ASP A 141 7.19 -0.88 -6.96
N VAL A 142 7.05 -2.07 -7.53
CA VAL A 142 7.27 -3.35 -6.83
C VAL A 142 8.41 -4.07 -7.52
N TYR A 143 9.44 -4.36 -6.72
CA TYR A 143 10.57 -5.17 -7.14
C TYR A 143 10.57 -6.49 -6.36
N GLU A 144 11.10 -7.52 -7.01
CA GLU A 144 11.25 -8.84 -6.44
C GLU A 144 12.72 -9.12 -6.15
N SER A 145 12.98 -9.78 -5.01
CA SER A 145 14.30 -10.29 -4.64
C SER A 145 14.12 -11.61 -3.86
N GLY A 146 14.06 -12.72 -4.61
CA GLY A 146 13.77 -14.06 -4.06
C GLY A 146 12.45 -14.10 -3.27
N GLU A 147 12.56 -14.44 -1.99
CA GLU A 147 11.46 -14.53 -1.02
C GLU A 147 10.96 -13.17 -0.51
N HIS A 148 11.55 -12.06 -0.99
CA HIS A 148 11.17 -10.71 -0.59
C HIS A 148 10.61 -9.89 -1.74
N LEU A 149 9.78 -8.92 -1.37
CA LEU A 149 9.33 -7.83 -2.21
C LEU A 149 9.91 -6.52 -1.68
N VAL A 150 10.44 -5.69 -2.57
CA VAL A 150 10.86 -4.32 -2.27
C VAL A 150 9.78 -3.40 -2.82
N LEU A 151 9.04 -2.78 -1.91
CA LEU A 151 7.92 -1.90 -2.20
C LEU A 151 8.39 -0.46 -2.11
N VAL A 152 8.46 0.25 -3.25
CA VAL A 152 8.83 1.65 -3.29
C VAL A 152 7.57 2.50 -3.45
N THR A 153 7.21 3.29 -2.43
CA THR A 153 6.09 4.23 -2.50
C THR A 153 6.56 5.53 -3.12
N THR A 154 5.98 5.89 -4.26
CA THR A 154 6.40 7.04 -5.06
C THR A 154 5.53 8.27 -4.78
N ASP A 155 5.98 9.40 -5.30
CA ASP A 155 5.31 10.69 -5.15
C ASP A 155 4.16 10.88 -6.16
N ARG A 156 3.97 9.91 -7.07
CA ARG A 156 2.87 9.90 -8.05
C ARG A 156 1.52 9.97 -7.36
N GLN A 157 0.67 10.90 -7.78
CA GLN A 157 -0.71 11.05 -7.34
C GLN A 157 -1.63 10.65 -8.49
N SER A 158 -2.54 9.73 -8.23
CA SER A 158 -3.57 9.34 -9.19
C SER A 158 -4.96 9.74 -8.74
N ALA A 159 -5.82 10.11 -9.69
CA ALA A 159 -7.28 10.15 -9.51
C ALA A 159 -7.95 9.84 -10.86
N PHE A 160 -9.19 9.36 -10.82
CA PHE A 160 -9.93 8.93 -12.02
C PHE A 160 -9.11 7.96 -12.90
N ASP A 161 -8.48 6.99 -12.25
CA ASP A 161 -7.64 5.96 -12.86
C ASP A 161 -6.41 6.44 -13.65
N ARG A 162 -6.00 7.70 -13.51
CA ARG A 162 -4.83 8.27 -14.19
C ARG A 162 -3.88 8.90 -13.19
N VAL A 163 -2.57 8.84 -13.48
CA VAL A 163 -1.57 9.61 -12.74
C VAL A 163 -1.68 11.07 -13.20
N LEU A 164 -1.90 11.99 -12.27
CA LEU A 164 -2.18 13.40 -12.54
C LEU A 164 -1.00 14.32 -12.27
N ALA A 165 -0.21 14.00 -11.24
CA ALA A 165 0.90 14.82 -10.79
C ALA A 165 1.85 14.01 -9.90
N SER A 166 2.97 14.61 -9.51
CA SER A 166 3.80 14.15 -8.40
C SER A 166 3.76 15.18 -7.28
N ILE A 167 3.62 14.73 -6.05
CA ILE A 167 3.57 15.57 -4.85
C ILE A 167 4.85 15.32 -4.03
N PRO A 168 5.71 16.33 -3.82
CA PRO A 168 6.99 16.13 -3.13
C PRO A 168 6.81 15.45 -1.79
N PHE A 169 7.64 14.44 -1.52
CA PHE A 169 7.69 13.69 -0.25
C PHE A 169 6.41 12.92 0.12
N LYS A 170 5.38 12.90 -0.73
CA LYS A 170 4.14 12.15 -0.49
C LYS A 170 4.42 10.67 -0.23
N GLY A 171 5.30 10.06 -1.00
CA GLY A 171 5.66 8.66 -0.89
C GLY A 171 6.26 8.33 0.48
N GLN A 172 7.09 9.23 1.04
CA GLN A 172 7.67 9.09 2.37
C GLN A 172 6.58 9.09 3.43
N VAL A 173 5.72 10.11 3.41
CA VAL A 173 4.61 10.25 4.37
C VAL A 173 3.70 9.01 4.34
N LEU A 174 3.34 8.53 3.15
CA LEU A 174 2.47 7.37 3.00
C LEU A 174 3.13 6.05 3.47
N ASN A 175 4.41 5.87 3.17
CA ASN A 175 5.15 4.67 3.59
C ASN A 175 5.35 4.67 5.11
N GLU A 176 5.80 5.78 5.70
CA GLU A 176 5.96 5.92 7.16
C GLU A 176 4.63 5.77 7.91
N THR A 177 3.54 6.32 7.37
CA THR A 177 2.19 6.12 7.93
C THR A 177 1.80 4.64 7.91
N SER A 178 2.10 3.93 6.81
CA SER A 178 1.86 2.49 6.71
C SER A 178 2.67 1.71 7.76
N LEU A 179 3.97 2.02 7.90
CA LEU A 179 4.85 1.41 8.89
C LEU A 179 4.37 1.65 10.33
N TRP A 180 3.90 2.86 10.63
CA TRP A 180 3.31 3.18 11.93
C TRP A 180 2.10 2.28 12.22
N TRP A 181 1.19 2.09 11.26
CA TRP A 181 0.04 1.22 11.43
C TRP A 181 0.43 -0.25 11.60
N PHE A 182 1.35 -0.76 10.77
CA PHE A 182 1.86 -2.14 10.92
C PHE A 182 2.45 -2.39 12.32
N ASN A 183 3.17 -1.42 12.86
CA ASN A 183 3.70 -1.51 14.22
C ASN A 183 2.56 -1.49 15.26
N ARG A 184 1.59 -0.57 15.11
CA ARG A 184 0.47 -0.44 16.05
C ARG A 184 -0.44 -1.66 16.08
N THR A 185 -0.60 -2.37 14.97
CA THR A 185 -1.48 -3.56 14.88
C THR A 185 -0.72 -4.88 14.97
N SER A 186 0.60 -4.86 15.20
CA SER A 186 1.43 -6.07 15.32
C SER A 186 0.97 -7.05 16.40
N HIS A 187 0.29 -6.56 17.45
CA HIS A 187 -0.30 -7.36 18.51
C HIS A 187 -1.61 -8.06 18.11
N ILE A 188 -2.25 -7.65 17.02
CA ILE A 188 -3.53 -8.19 16.53
C ILE A 188 -3.27 -9.31 15.52
N THR A 189 -2.36 -9.08 14.58
CA THR A 189 -2.03 -10.06 13.53
C THR A 189 -0.60 -9.87 13.02
N PRO A 190 0.10 -10.96 12.64
CA PRO A 190 1.37 -10.85 11.93
C PRO A 190 1.22 -10.05 10.64
N ASN A 191 2.26 -9.28 10.29
CA ASN A 191 2.33 -8.55 9.03
C ASN A 191 3.58 -8.95 8.23
N ALA A 192 3.60 -8.57 6.95
CA ALA A 192 4.65 -8.98 6.02
C ALA A 192 5.93 -8.12 6.09
N VAL A 193 5.96 -7.03 6.87
CA VAL A 193 7.10 -6.11 6.91
C VAL A 193 8.32 -6.79 7.50
N VAL A 194 9.46 -6.66 6.83
CA VAL A 194 10.77 -7.14 7.29
C VAL A 194 11.63 -5.97 7.73
N SER A 195 11.73 -4.93 6.91
CA SER A 195 12.51 -3.72 7.22
C SER A 195 12.10 -2.54 6.33
N SER A 196 12.58 -1.35 6.66
CA SER A 196 12.43 -0.14 5.84
C SER A 196 13.77 0.60 5.82
N PRO A 197 14.63 0.34 4.81
CA PRO A 197 15.97 0.94 4.74
C PRO A 197 15.96 2.40 4.31
N ASP A 198 14.86 2.86 3.72
CA ASP A 198 14.64 4.24 3.26
C ASP A 198 13.18 4.63 3.51
N ARG A 199 12.92 5.94 3.68
CA ARG A 199 11.57 6.46 3.99
C ARG A 199 10.54 6.13 2.92
N ASN A 200 10.93 5.94 1.67
CA ASN A 200 10.03 5.52 0.59
C ASN A 200 9.93 3.99 0.44
N VAL A 201 10.77 3.22 1.12
CA VAL A 201 10.98 1.79 0.84
C VAL A 201 10.54 0.91 2.01
N THR A 202 9.73 -0.10 1.71
CA THR A 202 9.42 -1.21 2.62
C THR A 202 9.87 -2.52 1.98
N ILE A 203 10.70 -3.29 2.69
CA ILE A 203 11.01 -4.68 2.34
C ILE A 203 10.00 -5.56 3.06
N ALA A 204 9.30 -6.38 2.30
CA ALA A 204 8.27 -7.29 2.80
C ALA A 204 8.54 -8.73 2.38
N LYS A 205 8.04 -9.70 3.14
CA LYS A 205 8.01 -11.11 2.74
C LYS A 205 7.06 -11.26 1.55
N ARG A 206 7.43 -12.10 0.59
CA ARG A 206 6.49 -12.55 -0.45
C ARG A 206 5.43 -13.42 0.23
N CYS A 207 4.16 -13.12 -0.03
CA CYS A 207 3.03 -13.86 0.53
C CYS A 207 2.11 -14.34 -0.60
N SER A 208 1.44 -15.47 -0.37
CA SER A 208 0.27 -15.84 -1.17
C SER A 208 -0.88 -14.91 -0.78
N VAL A 209 -1.44 -14.21 -1.77
CA VAL A 209 -2.48 -13.21 -1.55
C VAL A 209 -3.86 -13.85 -1.65
N PHE A 210 -4.72 -13.61 -0.66
CA PHE A 210 -6.15 -13.91 -0.81
C PHE A 210 -6.77 -12.90 -1.78
N PRO A 211 -7.41 -13.34 -2.88
CA PRO A 211 -7.93 -12.45 -3.93
C PRO A 211 -9.26 -11.79 -3.51
N VAL A 212 -9.29 -11.20 -2.31
CA VAL A 212 -10.45 -10.54 -1.71
C VAL A 212 -9.99 -9.21 -1.11
N GLU A 213 -10.73 -8.14 -1.39
CA GLU A 213 -10.51 -6.84 -0.77
C GLU A 213 -11.32 -6.74 0.53
N PHE A 214 -10.63 -6.56 1.65
CA PHE A 214 -11.27 -6.34 2.95
C PHE A 214 -11.54 -4.85 3.17
N VAL A 215 -12.81 -4.46 3.05
CA VAL A 215 -13.25 -3.07 3.24
C VAL A 215 -14.00 -2.95 4.57
N VAL A 216 -13.49 -2.11 5.47
CA VAL A 216 -14.15 -1.77 6.74
C VAL A 216 -14.72 -0.36 6.62
N ARG A 217 -15.99 -0.17 7.00
CA ARG A 217 -16.70 1.12 6.90
C ARG A 217 -17.19 1.55 8.28
N GLY A 218 -16.70 2.67 8.79
CA GLY A 218 -17.21 3.30 10.02
C GLY A 218 -18.26 4.39 9.79
N PHE A 219 -18.45 4.83 8.54
CA PHE A 219 -19.36 5.91 8.16
C PHE A 219 -20.10 5.53 6.88
N VAL A 220 -21.37 5.94 6.74
CA VAL A 220 -22.09 5.86 5.48
C VAL A 220 -21.66 7.03 4.61
N THR A 221 -20.92 6.75 3.54
CA THR A 221 -20.34 7.79 2.67
C THR A 221 -20.06 7.27 1.26
N GLY A 222 -19.54 8.16 0.43
CA GLY A 222 -19.15 7.95 -0.96
C GLY A 222 -20.16 8.52 -1.95
N SER A 223 -19.69 8.72 -3.17
CA SER A 223 -20.45 9.35 -4.27
C SER A 223 -20.57 8.46 -5.52
N THR A 224 -19.88 7.32 -5.56
CA THR A 224 -19.97 6.36 -6.67
C THR A 224 -21.23 5.52 -6.58
N ASP A 225 -21.67 4.93 -7.69
CA ASP A 225 -22.85 4.06 -7.72
C ASP A 225 -22.74 2.83 -6.81
N THR A 226 -21.51 2.39 -6.55
CA THR A 226 -21.21 1.26 -5.66
C THR A 226 -21.01 1.67 -4.20
N SER A 227 -20.97 2.97 -3.89
CA SER A 227 -20.74 3.43 -2.52
C SER A 227 -21.94 3.17 -1.61
N LEU A 228 -21.66 3.02 -0.31
CA LEU A 228 -22.66 2.67 0.70
C LEU A 228 -23.78 3.72 0.76
N TRP A 229 -23.42 5.02 0.71
CA TRP A 229 -24.42 6.09 0.71
C TRP A 229 -25.31 6.07 -0.52
N THR A 230 -24.74 5.93 -1.72
CA THR A 230 -25.54 5.91 -2.96
C THR A 230 -26.54 4.76 -2.99
N VAL A 231 -26.11 3.56 -2.56
CA VAL A 231 -26.97 2.38 -2.51
C VAL A 231 -28.04 2.52 -1.41
N TYR A 232 -27.65 3.01 -0.24
CA TYR A 232 -28.58 3.31 0.86
C TYR A 232 -29.65 4.35 0.46
N ASN A 233 -29.24 5.43 -0.20
CA ASN A 233 -30.13 6.50 -0.65
C ASN A 233 -31.10 6.03 -1.75
N LYS A 234 -30.76 4.97 -2.49
CA LYS A 234 -31.66 4.28 -3.43
C LYS A 234 -32.65 3.32 -2.73
N GLY A 235 -32.68 3.30 -1.39
CA GLY A 235 -33.62 2.51 -0.59
C GLY A 235 -33.12 1.11 -0.21
N VAL A 236 -31.89 0.74 -0.58
CA VAL A 236 -31.35 -0.58 -0.24
C VAL A 236 -30.88 -0.58 1.21
N ARG A 237 -31.38 -1.54 2.00
CA ARG A 237 -31.04 -1.72 3.42
C ARG A 237 -30.20 -2.94 3.73
N ASN A 238 -29.98 -3.82 2.75
CA ASN A 238 -29.04 -4.92 2.87
C ASN A 238 -27.87 -4.68 1.93
N TYR A 239 -26.68 -4.46 2.49
CA TYR A 239 -25.46 -4.22 1.70
C TYR A 239 -24.35 -5.16 2.14
N CYS A 240 -23.83 -5.94 1.18
CA CYS A 240 -22.82 -6.98 1.44
C CYS A 240 -23.21 -7.92 2.60
N GLY A 241 -24.50 -8.25 2.72
CA GLY A 241 -25.02 -9.12 3.79
C GLY A 241 -25.28 -8.43 5.14
N ASN A 242 -25.03 -7.12 5.24
CA ASN A 242 -25.26 -6.36 6.47
C ASN A 242 -26.58 -5.58 6.36
N ALA A 243 -27.46 -5.78 7.33
CA ALA A 243 -28.65 -4.95 7.49
C ALA A 243 -28.25 -3.56 8.02
N ILE A 244 -28.60 -2.52 7.29
CA ILE A 244 -28.35 -1.12 7.63
C ILE A 244 -29.64 -0.53 8.18
N PRO A 245 -29.62 0.11 9.36
CA PRO A 245 -30.78 0.78 9.93
C PRO A 245 -31.36 1.86 9.02
N ASP A 246 -32.62 2.19 9.18
CA ASP A 246 -33.21 3.40 8.61
C ASP A 246 -32.69 4.68 9.30
N GLY A 247 -32.91 5.82 8.65
CA GLY A 247 -32.52 7.13 9.19
C GLY A 247 -31.02 7.45 9.13
N MET A 248 -30.19 6.62 8.49
CA MET A 248 -28.76 6.91 8.33
C MET A 248 -28.56 8.21 7.54
N LEU A 249 -27.58 8.99 8.00
CA LEU A 249 -27.16 10.24 7.38
C LEU A 249 -25.73 10.08 6.84
N THR A 250 -25.43 10.80 5.76
CA THR A 250 -24.11 10.77 5.13
C THR A 250 -23.04 11.41 6.02
N ASN A 251 -21.84 10.83 6.05
CA ASN A 251 -20.68 11.27 6.84
C ASN A 251 -20.89 11.33 8.37
N ILE A 252 -21.91 10.66 8.89
CA ILE A 252 -22.14 10.52 10.33
C ILE A 252 -21.71 9.11 10.78
N ASP A 253 -21.07 9.07 11.95
CA ASP A 253 -20.49 7.86 12.52
C ASP A 253 -21.57 6.78 12.72
N THR A 254 -21.42 5.67 12.00
CA THR A 254 -22.37 4.55 12.08
C THR A 254 -22.31 3.81 13.41
N ILE A 255 -21.19 3.92 14.13
CA ILE A 255 -21.02 3.28 15.45
C ILE A 255 -21.86 3.98 16.52
N ARG A 256 -22.31 5.22 16.27
CA ARG A 256 -23.00 6.06 17.26
C ARG A 256 -24.52 6.07 17.18
N MET A 257 -25.14 5.30 16.28
CA MET A 257 -26.61 5.20 16.20
C MET A 257 -27.06 3.75 16.31
N SER A 258 -27.37 3.24 17.51
CA SER A 258 -28.75 3.11 18.05
C SER A 258 -28.74 2.56 19.50
N PRO A 259 -29.81 2.64 20.32
CA PRO A 259 -30.68 3.79 20.69
C PRO A 259 -30.88 3.92 22.25
N PRO A 260 -31.48 5.03 22.77
CA PRO A 260 -32.86 4.97 23.28
C PRO A 260 -33.63 6.29 22.95
N SER A 261 -34.96 6.43 22.80
CA SER A 261 -36.13 5.81 23.42
C SER A 261 -37.41 6.26 22.65
N LEU A 262 -38.50 5.49 22.75
CA LEU A 262 -39.90 5.94 22.91
C LEU A 262 -40.40 7.19 22.16
N LEU A 263 -41.24 6.97 21.15
CA LEU A 263 -42.63 7.45 21.06
C LEU A 263 -43.40 6.59 20.03
#